data_AF-A0A520HS19-F1
#
_entry.id   AF-A0A520HS19-F1
#
_cell.length_a   1.000
_cell.length_b   1.000
_cell.length_c   1.000
_cell.angle_alpha   90.00
_cell.angle_beta   90.00
_cell.angle_gamma   90.00
#
_symmetry.space_group_name_H-M   'P 1'
#
loop_
_entity.id
_entity.type
_entity.pdbx_description
1 polymer ?
#
loop_
_entity_poly.entity_id
_entity_poly.type
_entity_poly.pdbx_seq_one_letter_code
_entity_poly.pdbx_strand_id
1 'polypeptide(L)'
;MKDQQTVLEIIEKTQARRTERRAFMRAAAGATAMVGGLSLLAACGNDDDDTPTPTPTPTPTPTATSASVDIQVLNFALQLEYLEAQFYSWAAFGAGLPTTSLTGTGTLGAVVTGSGAGFPRAVDFSGDPVIGQYAREIAYDEIAHV
;
A
#
# COMPACT_ATOMS: atom_id res chain seq x y z
N MET A 1 -26.44 27.63 -3.61
CA MET A 1 -26.45 27.73 -5.10
C MET A 1 -25.10 27.44 -5.75
N LYS A 2 -23.94 27.69 -5.12
CA LYS A 2 -22.62 27.34 -5.69
C LYS A 2 -22.34 25.83 -5.78
N ASP A 3 -22.74 25.05 -4.78
CA ASP A 3 -22.42 23.60 -4.73
C ASP A 3 -23.14 22.74 -5.77
N GLN A 4 -24.33 23.17 -6.20
CA GLN A 4 -25.06 22.46 -7.26
C GLN A 4 -24.43 22.70 -8.64
N GLN A 5 -23.80 23.86 -8.86
CA GLN A 5 -23.13 24.16 -10.13
C GLN A 5 -21.85 23.32 -10.28
N THR A 6 -21.10 23.10 -9.21
CA THR A 6 -19.90 22.25 -9.20
C THR A 6 -20.20 20.77 -9.48
N VAL A 7 -21.28 20.24 -8.91
CA VAL A 7 -21.66 18.82 -9.15
C VAL A 7 -22.06 18.59 -10.60
N LEU A 8 -22.83 19.51 -11.21
CA LEU A 8 -23.22 19.41 -12.61
C LEU A 8 -22.02 19.49 -13.56
N GLU A 9 -21.07 20.39 -13.29
CA GLU A 9 -19.84 20.53 -14.07
C GLU A 9 -18.97 19.26 -14.00
N ILE A 10 -18.89 18.61 -12.83
CA ILE A 10 -18.15 17.35 -12.65
C ILE A 10 -18.83 16.21 -13.42
N ILE A 11 -20.16 16.14 -13.39
CA ILE A 11 -20.93 15.13 -14.12
C ILE A 11 -20.72 15.32 -15.63
N GLU A 12 -20.83 16.55 -16.13
CA GLU A 12 -20.62 16.88 -17.54
C GLU A 12 -19.19 16.53 -18.01
N LYS A 13 -18.16 16.93 -17.26
CA LYS A 13 -16.76 16.55 -17.53
C LYS A 13 -16.54 15.04 -17.50
N THR A 14 -17.30 14.31 -16.69
CA THR A 14 -17.20 12.85 -16.62
C THR A 14 -17.91 12.18 -17.80
N GLN A 15 -19.06 12.71 -18.24
CA GLN A 15 -19.75 12.25 -19.44
C GLN A 15 -18.94 12.52 -20.71
N ALA A 16 -18.34 13.71 -20.84
CA ALA A 16 -17.46 14.07 -21.96
C ALA A 16 -16.29 13.08 -22.10
N ARG A 17 -15.57 12.82 -21.00
CA ARG A 17 -14.46 11.85 -20.96
C ARG A 17 -14.89 10.42 -21.31
N ARG A 18 -16.09 9.99 -20.90
CA ARG A 18 -16.64 8.66 -21.25
C ARG A 18 -17.02 8.57 -22.73
N THR A 19 -17.48 9.65 -23.32
CA THR A 19 -17.81 9.72 -24.75
C THR A 19 -16.54 9.72 -25.60
N GLU A 20 -15.51 10.47 -25.22
CA GLU A 20 -14.19 10.47 -25.87
C GLU A 20 -13.53 9.08 -25.82
N ARG A 21 -13.55 8.40 -24.67
CA ARG A 21 -13.03 7.02 -24.56
C ARG A 21 -13.78 6.05 -25.47
N ARG A 22 -15.10 6.17 -25.57
CA ARG A 22 -15.91 5.33 -26.48
C ARG A 22 -15.67 5.68 -27.94
N ALA A 23 -15.45 6.96 -28.26
CA ALA A 23 -15.09 7.40 -29.60
C ALA A 23 -13.71 6.85 -30.00
N PHE A 24 -12.72 6.90 -29.10
CA PHE A 24 -11.40 6.31 -29.31
C PHE A 24 -11.47 4.79 -29.51
N MET A 25 -12.21 4.07 -28.66
CA MET A 25 -12.39 2.62 -28.82
C MET A 25 -13.15 2.26 -30.09
N ARG A 26 -14.12 3.09 -30.52
CA ARG A 26 -14.81 2.93 -31.82
C ARG A 26 -13.92 3.28 -33.00
N ALA A 27 -13.00 4.24 -32.87
CA ALA A 27 -12.03 4.57 -33.91
C ALA A 27 -10.98 3.45 -34.04
N ALA A 28 -10.50 2.90 -32.93
CA ALA A 28 -9.58 1.76 -32.89
C ALA A 28 -10.23 0.47 -33.42
N ALA A 29 -11.49 0.21 -33.06
CA ALA A 29 -12.27 -0.93 -33.57
C ALA A 29 -12.86 -0.71 -34.98
N GLY A 30 -12.98 0.54 -35.44
CA GLY A 30 -13.44 0.89 -36.78
C GLY A 30 -12.31 0.92 -37.80
N ALA A 31 -11.08 1.25 -37.38
CA ALA A 31 -9.88 1.19 -38.21
C ALA A 31 -9.53 -0.24 -38.65
N THR A 32 -9.95 -1.26 -37.90
CA THR A 32 -9.77 -2.68 -38.28
C THR A 32 -10.77 -3.16 -39.33
N ALA A 33 -11.90 -2.48 -39.54
CA ALA A 33 -12.94 -2.91 -40.47
C ALA A 33 -12.84 -2.31 -41.89
N MET A 34 -11.97 -1.32 -42.12
CA MET A 34 -11.84 -0.69 -43.47
C MET A 34 -10.43 -0.74 -44.07
N VAL A 35 -9.36 -1.05 -43.30
CA VAL A 35 -7.99 -1.22 -43.87
C VAL A 35 -7.19 -2.36 -43.21
N GLY A 36 -7.62 -2.92 -42.08
CA GLY A 36 -6.82 -3.88 -41.29
C GLY A 36 -6.97 -5.36 -41.63
N GLY A 37 -7.86 -5.73 -42.56
CA GLY A 37 -8.13 -7.14 -42.91
C GLY A 37 -7.07 -7.81 -43.80
N LEU A 38 -6.03 -7.08 -44.21
CA LEU A 38 -5.07 -7.54 -45.23
C LEU A 38 -3.60 -7.54 -44.78
N SER A 39 -3.29 -7.41 -43.48
CA SER A 39 -1.90 -7.51 -42.99
C SER A 39 -1.52 -8.90 -42.44
N LEU A 40 -2.46 -9.85 -42.41
CA LEU A 40 -2.13 -11.25 -42.04
C LEU A 40 -1.75 -12.11 -43.27
N LEU A 41 -1.78 -11.54 -44.49
CA LEU A 41 -1.50 -12.28 -45.73
C LEU A 41 -0.10 -12.01 -46.32
N ALA A 42 0.70 -11.14 -45.70
CA ALA A 42 2.06 -10.82 -46.15
C ALA A 42 3.12 -11.85 -45.68
N ALA A 43 2.71 -12.96 -45.05
CA ALA A 43 3.61 -13.97 -44.49
C ALA A 43 3.86 -15.19 -45.40
N CYS A 44 3.44 -15.16 -46.67
CA CYS A 44 3.87 -16.13 -47.69
C CYS A 44 4.64 -15.41 -48.79
N GLY A 45 5.93 -15.14 -48.55
CA GLY A 45 6.86 -14.60 -49.53
C GLY A 45 8.26 -15.07 -49.19
N ASN A 46 8.88 -15.76 -50.15
CA ASN A 46 10.14 -16.51 -50.06
C ASN A 46 11.38 -15.61 -49.97
N ASP A 47 12.42 -16.16 -49.34
CA ASP A 47 13.84 -15.77 -49.28
C ASP A 47 14.34 -14.79 -48.20
N ASP A 48 15.46 -15.24 -47.61
CA ASP A 48 16.45 -14.65 -46.69
C ASP A 48 16.24 -14.74 -45.16
N ASP A 49 17.20 -15.45 -44.54
CA ASP A 49 17.40 -15.78 -43.13
C ASP A 49 17.62 -14.54 -42.23
N ASP A 50 16.53 -13.85 -41.85
CA ASP A 50 16.53 -12.98 -40.67
C ASP A 50 15.15 -13.01 -40.02
N THR A 51 14.92 -13.98 -39.13
CA THR A 51 13.70 -14.00 -38.31
C THR A 51 13.75 -12.83 -37.31
N PRO A 52 12.89 -11.79 -37.42
CA PRO A 52 12.83 -10.77 -36.40
C PRO A 52 12.28 -11.41 -35.12
N THR A 53 13.13 -11.54 -34.10
CA THR A 53 12.70 -12.00 -32.79
C THR A 53 11.70 -10.99 -32.22
N PRO A 54 10.47 -11.40 -31.83
CA PRO A 54 9.50 -10.48 -31.28
C PRO A 54 10.04 -9.88 -29.99
N THR A 55 10.24 -8.56 -29.97
CA THR A 55 10.63 -7.84 -28.76
C THR A 55 9.46 -7.89 -27.76
N PRO A 56 9.66 -8.39 -26.53
CA PRO A 56 8.59 -8.43 -25.54
C PRO A 56 8.11 -7.01 -25.24
N THR A 57 6.81 -6.77 -25.44
CA THR A 57 6.17 -5.51 -25.01
C THR A 57 6.23 -5.45 -23.48
N PRO A 58 6.68 -4.35 -22.86
CA PRO A 58 6.72 -4.26 -21.40
C PRO A 58 5.30 -4.45 -20.85
N THR A 59 5.15 -5.44 -19.96
CA THR A 59 3.93 -5.62 -19.17
C THR A 59 3.61 -4.32 -18.44
N PRO A 60 2.40 -3.73 -18.58
CA PRO A 60 2.07 -2.51 -17.88
C PRO A 60 2.16 -2.75 -16.36
N THR A 61 3.05 -1.99 -15.70
CA THR A 61 3.12 -1.99 -14.25
C THR A 61 1.78 -1.53 -13.70
N PRO A 62 1.11 -2.32 -12.83
CA PRO A 62 -0.16 -1.90 -12.26
C PRO A 62 0.03 -0.58 -11.51
N THR A 63 -0.76 0.43 -11.88
CA THR A 63 -0.79 1.70 -11.15
C THR A 63 -1.56 1.49 -9.84
N ALA A 64 -0.96 1.87 -8.71
CA ALA A 64 -1.60 1.78 -7.41
C ALA A 64 -2.96 2.51 -7.43
N THR A 65 -4.01 1.81 -7.02
CA THR A 65 -5.34 2.40 -6.82
C THR A 65 -5.37 3.07 -5.45
N SER A 66 -6.20 4.09 -5.21
CA SER A 66 -6.35 4.75 -3.90
C SER A 66 -6.51 3.74 -2.76
N ALA A 67 -7.35 2.72 -2.93
CA ALA A 67 -7.53 1.65 -1.93
C ALA A 67 -6.24 0.88 -1.59
N SER A 68 -5.34 0.67 -2.56
CA SER A 68 -4.04 0.02 -2.30
C SER A 68 -3.08 0.91 -1.52
N VAL A 69 -3.18 2.23 -1.71
CA VAL A 69 -2.41 3.21 -0.90
C VAL A 69 -2.96 3.27 0.51
N ASP A 70 -4.29 3.30 0.67
CA ASP A 70 -4.93 3.33 1.99
C ASP A 70 -4.53 2.10 2.83
N ILE A 71 -4.53 0.91 2.22
CA ILE A 71 -4.07 -0.32 2.89
C ILE A 71 -2.59 -0.22 3.29
N GLN A 72 -1.73 0.37 2.45
CA GLN A 72 -0.32 0.55 2.80
C GLN A 72 -0.14 1.53 3.98
N VAL A 73 -0.89 2.64 3.99
CA VAL A 73 -0.87 3.62 5.08
C VAL A 73 -1.37 2.99 6.39
N LEU A 74 -2.45 2.22 6.34
CA LEU A 74 -2.99 1.53 7.52
C LEU A 74 -2.03 0.46 8.05
N ASN A 75 -1.38 -0.30 7.17
CA ASN A 75 -0.36 -1.26 7.59
C ASN A 75 0.85 -0.54 8.21
N PHE A 76 1.27 0.60 7.66
CA PHE A 76 2.34 1.39 8.26
C PHE A 76 1.96 1.92 9.65
N ALA A 77 0.73 2.46 9.80
CA ALA A 77 0.22 2.90 11.09
C ALA A 77 0.20 1.75 12.10
N LEU A 78 -0.32 0.57 11.73
CA LEU A 78 -0.32 -0.61 12.59
C LEU A 78 1.09 -1.02 13.05
N GLN A 79 2.11 -0.90 12.19
CA GLN A 79 3.49 -1.19 12.60
C GLN A 79 4.03 -0.15 13.61
N LEU A 80 3.54 1.10 13.58
CA LEU A 80 3.87 2.09 14.60
C LEU A 80 3.17 1.77 15.92
N GLU A 81 1.90 1.36 15.90
CA GLU A 81 1.18 0.91 17.10
C GLU A 81 1.93 -0.25 17.80
N TYR A 82 2.36 -1.27 17.04
CA TYR A 82 3.16 -2.38 17.61
C TYR A 82 4.50 -1.91 18.20
N LEU A 83 5.14 -0.89 17.59
CA LEU A 83 6.40 -0.34 18.08
C LEU A 83 6.19 0.42 19.39
N GLU A 84 5.13 1.23 19.47
CA GLU A 84 4.76 1.99 20.67
C GLU A 84 4.36 1.06 21.81
N ALA A 85 3.50 0.08 21.54
CA ALA A 85 3.10 -0.94 22.51
C ALA A 85 4.31 -1.73 23.03
N GLN A 86 5.24 -2.12 22.16
CA GLN A 86 6.50 -2.75 22.58
C GLN A 86 7.32 -1.83 23.49
N PHE A 87 7.50 -0.57 23.07
CA PHE A 87 8.30 0.40 23.81
C PHE A 87 7.73 0.64 25.22
N TYR A 88 6.44 0.95 25.33
CA TYR A 88 5.79 1.21 26.60
C TYR A 88 5.68 -0.03 27.47
N SER A 89 5.44 -1.22 26.91
CA SER A 89 5.45 -2.47 27.67
C SER A 89 6.82 -2.72 28.32
N TRP A 90 7.92 -2.53 27.58
CA TRP A 90 9.26 -2.64 28.16
C TRP A 90 9.52 -1.58 29.21
N ALA A 91 9.17 -0.32 28.94
CA ALA A 91 9.41 0.79 29.87
C ALA A 91 8.61 0.64 31.18
N ALA A 92 7.37 0.17 31.12
CA ALA A 92 6.48 0.07 32.27
C ALA A 92 6.66 -1.26 33.04
N PHE A 93 6.88 -2.38 32.34
CA PHE A 93 6.83 -3.72 32.93
C PHE A 93 8.14 -4.50 32.80
N GLY A 94 9.07 -4.04 31.98
CA GLY A 94 10.34 -4.74 31.74
C GLY A 94 10.19 -6.01 30.91
N ALA A 95 9.09 -6.14 30.17
CA ALA A 95 8.84 -7.22 29.23
C ALA A 95 8.11 -6.69 28.00
N GLY A 96 8.31 -7.33 26.86
CA GLY A 96 7.55 -7.03 25.64
C GLY A 96 6.16 -7.69 25.63
N LEU A 97 5.43 -7.40 24.56
CA LEU A 97 4.19 -8.01 24.15
C LEU A 97 4.28 -9.55 24.10
N PRO A 98 3.17 -10.23 24.41
CA PRO A 98 3.05 -11.67 24.22
C PRO A 98 3.30 -12.05 22.76
N THR A 99 3.98 -13.17 22.53
CA THR A 99 4.25 -13.67 21.17
C THR A 99 2.98 -13.97 20.37
N THR A 100 1.86 -14.21 21.05
CA THR A 100 0.53 -14.39 20.44
C THR A 100 0.01 -13.11 19.79
N SER A 101 0.40 -11.93 20.28
CA SER A 101 0.06 -10.64 19.69
C SER A 101 1.03 -10.23 18.57
N LEU A 102 2.19 -10.90 18.45
CA LEU A 102 3.21 -10.60 17.44
C LEU A 102 3.13 -11.51 16.20
N THR A 103 1.93 -12.00 15.91
CA THR A 103 1.67 -12.85 14.73
C THR A 103 1.26 -11.98 13.54
N GLY A 104 1.27 -12.54 12.33
CA GLY A 104 0.84 -11.82 11.13
C GLY A 104 1.57 -12.26 9.88
N THR A 105 1.50 -11.43 8.85
CA THR A 105 2.18 -11.64 7.57
C THR A 105 3.48 -10.83 7.51
N GLY A 106 4.54 -11.42 6.96
CA GLY A 106 5.84 -10.76 6.81
C GLY A 106 6.88 -11.27 7.81
N THR A 107 8.05 -10.66 7.79
CA THR A 107 9.15 -11.02 8.69
C THR A 107 9.06 -10.19 9.96
N LEU A 108 8.82 -10.85 11.10
CA LEU A 108 8.81 -10.19 12.40
C LEU A 108 10.20 -9.61 12.72
N GLY A 109 10.21 -8.34 13.16
CA GLY A 109 11.43 -7.70 13.66
C GLY A 109 11.87 -8.30 15.00
N ALA A 110 13.17 -8.46 15.20
CA ALA A 110 13.71 -8.95 16.46
C ALA A 110 13.94 -7.79 17.44
N VAL A 111 13.55 -7.99 18.70
CA VAL A 111 13.96 -7.12 19.80
C VAL A 111 15.24 -7.69 20.39
N VAL A 112 16.32 -6.91 20.31
CA VAL A 112 17.59 -7.30 20.92
C VAL A 112 17.52 -6.99 22.41
N THR A 113 17.34 -8.03 23.22
CA THR A 113 17.37 -7.92 24.68
C THR A 113 18.80 -8.02 25.21
N GLY A 114 19.09 -7.36 26.32
CA GLY A 114 20.39 -7.41 26.98
C GLY A 114 20.37 -6.67 28.30
N SER A 115 21.54 -6.55 28.93
CA SER A 115 21.71 -5.84 30.19
C SER A 115 22.43 -4.50 29.98
N GLY A 116 21.97 -3.44 30.64
CA GLY A 116 22.64 -2.14 30.65
C GLY A 116 22.02 -1.12 29.70
N ALA A 117 22.76 -0.02 29.48
CA ALA A 117 22.29 1.08 28.64
C ALA A 117 22.12 0.64 27.18
N GLY A 118 21.06 1.12 26.53
CA GLY A 118 20.75 0.79 25.14
C GLY A 118 19.87 -0.44 24.95
N PHE A 119 19.68 -1.27 25.99
CA PHE A 119 18.74 -2.39 25.94
C PHE A 119 17.37 -2.03 26.53
N PRO A 120 16.28 -2.65 26.03
CA PRO A 120 14.95 -2.51 26.62
C PRO A 120 14.93 -2.96 28.08
N ARG A 121 14.32 -2.16 28.96
CA ARG A 121 14.17 -2.45 30.39
C ARG A 121 13.07 -1.60 31.02
N ALA A 122 12.56 -2.06 32.15
CA ALA A 122 11.70 -1.24 32.99
C ALA A 122 12.45 0.02 33.46
N VAL A 123 11.77 1.16 33.39
CA VAL A 123 12.24 2.42 33.97
C VAL A 123 12.01 2.39 35.47
N ASP A 124 12.98 2.88 36.24
CA ASP A 124 12.83 3.06 37.68
C ASP A 124 12.03 4.32 37.97
N PHE A 125 10.78 4.14 38.40
CA PHE A 125 9.87 5.22 38.81
C PHE A 125 9.85 5.44 40.33
N SER A 126 10.80 4.89 41.10
CA SER A 126 10.83 5.07 42.56
C SER A 126 10.94 6.54 42.99
N GLY A 127 11.59 7.38 42.17
CA GLY A 127 11.69 8.83 42.40
C GLY A 127 10.43 9.62 42.03
N ASP A 128 9.55 9.09 41.18
CA ASP A 128 8.28 9.71 40.80
C ASP A 128 7.19 8.64 40.52
N PRO A 129 6.50 8.17 41.58
CA PRO A 129 5.50 7.12 41.45
C PRO A 129 4.28 7.50 40.60
N VAL A 130 3.97 8.80 40.48
CA VAL A 130 2.81 9.30 39.72
C VAL A 130 3.09 9.16 38.22
N ILE A 131 4.28 9.55 37.77
CA ILE A 131 4.70 9.30 36.38
C ILE A 131 4.71 7.80 36.07
N GLY A 132 5.13 6.98 37.03
CA GLY A 132 5.04 5.52 36.89
C GLY A 132 3.61 5.01 36.71
N GLN A 133 2.59 5.66 37.31
CA GLN A 133 1.19 5.29 37.10
C GLN A 133 0.73 5.62 35.68
N TYR A 134 1.01 6.83 35.18
CA TYR A 134 0.69 7.21 33.81
C TYR A 134 1.41 6.32 32.78
N ALA A 135 2.68 5.98 33.02
CA ALA A 135 3.42 5.08 32.14
C ALA A 135 2.77 3.69 32.03
N ARG A 136 2.22 3.17 33.14
CA ARG A 136 1.49 1.89 33.14
C ARG A 136 0.13 2.02 32.46
N GLU A 137 -0.59 3.11 32.67
CA GLU A 137 -1.87 3.37 32.00
C GLU A 137 -1.70 3.41 30.48
N ILE A 138 -0.74 4.21 30.00
CA ILE A 138 -0.39 4.28 28.57
C ILE A 138 0.00 2.89 28.07
N ALA A 139 0.88 2.17 28.77
CA ALA A 139 1.29 0.84 28.33
C ALA A 139 0.10 -0.13 28.21
N TYR A 140 -0.87 -0.09 29.12
CA TYR A 140 -2.06 -0.94 29.01
C TYR A 140 -2.95 -0.56 27.83
N ASP A 141 -3.10 0.74 27.53
CA ASP A 141 -3.87 1.22 26.39
C ASP A 141 -3.23 0.77 25.07
N GLU A 142 -1.91 0.98 24.92
CA GLU A 142 -1.21 0.56 23.71
C GLU A 142 -1.18 -0.97 23.52
N ILE A 143 -1.09 -1.74 24.60
CA ILE A 143 -1.20 -3.21 24.52
C ILE A 143 -2.59 -3.63 24.03
N ALA A 144 -3.66 -2.89 24.39
CA ALA A 144 -5.02 -3.20 23.98
C ALA A 144 -5.32 -2.77 22.53
N HIS A 145 -4.53 -1.86 21.96
CA HIS A 145 -4.64 -1.43 20.58
C HIS A 145 -4.15 -2.47 19.55
N VAL A 146 -3.30 -3.43 19.97
CA VAL A 146 -2.55 -4.33 19.07
C VAL A 146 -2.79 -5.83 19.24
#